data_AF-A0A957WXA2-F1
#
_entry.id   AF-A0A957WXA2-F1
#
_cell.length_a   1.000
_cell.length_b   1.000
_cell.length_c   1.000
_cell.angle_alpha   90.00
_cell.angle_beta   90.00
_cell.angle_gamma   90.00
#
_symmetry.space_group_name_H-M   'P 1'
#
loop_
_entity.id
_entity.type
_entity.pdbx_description
1 polymer ?
#
loop_
_entity_poly.entity_id
_entity_poly.type
_entity_poly.pdbx_seq_one_letter_code
_entity_poly.pdbx_strand_id
1 'polypeptide(L)'
;KLEQVYIALDTTTQVDEAEGGQPKRRAQRPALHPEKETRPLSALEATTNHPKLALLGDPGSGKSTFVRQLIVQLAQARLGRGDLPTGWDAAPLPLFLVLNQLAPALAALDLAAGEAAPPSQRLVEVVRDGWVGQLRECKADDLIGPLEDALHAGDVLLIFDGLDEVAERLRPLVRRAVRAVCRHYNRVERVILTCRVRSYVGVAVFDEFQAHTLAPFTPDQIKQFVAGWYGAQVALGRYTQEAATTAIGDLQRAVGDGQLQELAGNPMLLTTMAIIHQREVGLPEERVRLYNLAVDVLLNRWQLHKGSSARPVGDGALQDRFAALLRNDLKLRRILEQLAYRAHSQQAAGDDAALLHRGDLLLLLEGDAYLGDAGLAAAFLDYIDQRAGLLVGHGGGDSGDESGGDSGDHADESRRKYPHSYSFPHRTFQEYLAGCEM
;
A
#
# COMPACT_ATOMS: atom_id res chain seq x y z
N LYS A 1 17.80 -8.66 -12.23
CA LYS A 1 17.15 -9.09 -10.96
C LYS A 1 16.35 -7.91 -10.41
N LEU A 2 15.15 -8.10 -9.87
CA LEU A 2 14.33 -7.00 -9.30
C LEU A 2 15.08 -6.22 -8.20
N GLU A 3 15.95 -6.90 -7.46
CA GLU A 3 16.88 -6.32 -6.47
C GLU A 3 17.73 -5.16 -7.02
N GLN A 4 18.07 -5.17 -8.31
CA GLN A 4 18.92 -4.15 -8.94
C GLN A 4 18.16 -2.84 -9.25
N VAL A 5 16.83 -2.88 -9.15
CA VAL A 5 15.93 -1.73 -9.41
C VAL A 5 15.36 -1.18 -8.10
N TYR A 6 15.44 -1.96 -7.01
CA TYR A 6 14.95 -1.53 -5.71
C TYR A 6 15.77 -0.34 -5.21
N ILE A 7 15.07 0.70 -4.79
CA ILE A 7 15.63 1.89 -4.15
C ILE A 7 15.26 1.87 -2.68
N ALA A 8 16.23 2.11 -1.81
CA ALA A 8 16.00 2.23 -0.38
C ALA A 8 15.01 3.37 -0.12
N LEU A 9 13.95 3.07 0.62
CA LEU A 9 12.89 4.04 0.92
C LEU A 9 13.24 4.82 2.17
N ASP A 10 12.98 6.13 2.12
CA ASP A 10 13.11 7.01 3.27
C ASP A 10 11.77 7.24 3.96
N THR A 11 11.82 7.71 5.20
CA THR A 11 10.65 8.15 5.95
C THR A 11 10.65 9.67 6.08
N THR A 12 9.50 10.25 6.40
CA THR A 12 9.36 11.69 6.68
C THR A 12 9.99 12.09 8.01
N THR A 13 10.34 11.10 8.86
CA THR A 13 11.03 11.33 10.13
C THR A 13 12.47 11.76 9.89
N GLN A 14 12.88 12.87 10.49
CA GLN A 14 14.26 13.36 10.44
C GLN A 14 15.02 12.89 11.69
N VAL A 15 16.29 12.51 11.49
CA VAL A 15 17.24 12.14 12.55
C VAL A 15 18.53 12.94 12.40
N ASP A 16 19.22 13.18 13.52
CA ASP A 16 20.51 13.86 13.54
C ASP A 16 21.56 13.00 12.82
N GLU A 17 22.37 13.58 11.91
CA GLU A 17 23.38 12.82 11.15
C GLU A 17 24.43 12.13 12.05
N ALA A 18 24.61 12.59 13.28
CA ALA A 18 25.56 12.03 14.24
C ALA A 18 25.17 10.64 14.81
N GLU A 19 23.90 10.23 14.69
CA GLU A 19 23.44 8.93 15.23
C GLU A 19 23.61 7.76 14.24
N GLY A 20 24.02 8.02 12.99
CA GLY A 20 24.05 7.02 11.91
C GLY A 20 25.40 6.44 11.49
N GLY A 21 26.53 6.85 12.08
CA GLY A 21 27.83 6.33 11.63
C GLY A 21 29.04 6.85 12.41
N GLN A 22 30.06 6.00 12.56
CA GLN A 22 31.28 6.25 13.33
C GLN A 22 31.86 7.67 13.15
N PRO A 23 32.34 8.33 14.23
CA PRO A 23 32.80 9.70 14.17
C PRO A 23 34.11 9.81 13.38
N LYS A 24 34.05 10.41 12.18
CA LYS A 24 35.24 10.90 11.50
C LYS A 24 35.80 12.09 12.27
N ARG A 25 36.93 11.88 12.96
CA ARG A 25 37.77 12.93 13.56
C ARG A 25 38.08 14.00 12.50
N ARG A 26 37.46 15.18 12.60
CA ARG A 26 37.90 16.39 11.92
C ARG A 26 38.20 17.48 12.96
N ALA A 27 39.38 18.06 12.82
CA ALA A 27 39.98 18.99 13.78
C ALA A 27 39.13 20.25 14.00
N GLN A 28 39.09 20.68 15.26
CA GLN A 28 38.26 21.75 15.80
C GLN A 28 38.65 23.14 15.24
N ARG A 29 37.65 23.88 14.75
CA ARG A 29 37.57 25.34 14.86
C ARG A 29 36.21 25.67 15.48
N PRO A 30 36.13 26.61 16.44
CA PRO A 30 34.87 26.94 17.09
C PRO A 30 34.05 27.83 16.14
N ALA A 31 32.99 27.28 15.56
CA ALA A 31 31.94 28.05 14.91
C ALA A 31 30.74 28.17 15.87
N LEU A 32 30.18 29.38 15.96
CA LEU A 32 28.95 29.66 16.70
C LEU A 32 27.80 28.85 16.10
N HIS A 33 27.13 28.06 16.95
CA HIS A 33 25.98 27.19 16.67
C HIS A 33 26.14 26.22 15.49
N PRO A 34 26.50 24.94 15.71
CA PRO A 34 26.35 23.95 14.67
C PRO A 34 24.85 23.75 14.45
N GLU A 35 24.32 24.23 13.32
CA GLU A 35 23.09 23.67 12.77
C GLU A 35 23.34 22.18 12.62
N LYS A 36 22.64 21.37 13.43
CA LYS A 36 22.74 19.92 13.31
C LYS A 36 22.19 19.55 11.94
N GLU A 37 23.05 19.02 11.07
CA GLU A 37 22.62 18.44 9.81
C GLU A 37 21.72 17.24 10.14
N THR A 38 20.48 17.28 9.65
CA THR A 38 19.50 16.21 9.81
C THR A 38 19.29 15.50 8.48
N ARG A 39 19.03 14.20 8.53
CA ARG A 39 18.68 13.38 7.36
C ARG A 39 17.39 12.60 7.60
N PRO A 40 16.68 12.18 6.55
CA PRO A 40 15.56 11.27 6.74
C PRO A 40 16.04 9.92 7.31
N LEU A 41 15.25 9.37 8.21
CA LEU A 41 15.39 7.99 8.70
C LEU A 41 14.96 7.04 7.58
N SER A 42 15.78 6.08 7.21
CA SER A 42 15.40 5.09 6.21
C SER A 42 14.36 4.10 6.75
N ALA A 43 13.55 3.52 5.88
CA ALA A 43 12.58 2.50 6.27
C ALA A 43 13.24 1.27 6.91
N LEU A 44 14.45 0.91 6.46
CA LEU A 44 15.23 -0.17 7.07
C LEU A 44 15.65 0.20 8.49
N GLU A 45 16.20 1.40 8.71
CA GLU A 45 16.55 1.86 10.06
C GLU A 45 15.32 1.92 10.98
N ALA A 46 14.17 2.37 10.48
CA ALA A 46 12.93 2.34 11.25
C ALA A 46 12.56 0.92 11.69
N THR A 47 12.70 -0.09 10.80
CA THR A 47 12.48 -1.51 11.18
C THR A 47 13.53 -2.05 12.14
N THR A 48 14.76 -1.55 12.06
CA THR A 48 15.84 -1.96 12.96
C THR A 48 15.59 -1.42 14.36
N ASN A 49 15.29 -0.12 14.47
CA ASN A 49 15.15 0.63 15.71
C ASN A 49 13.85 0.34 16.47
N HIS A 50 12.80 -0.06 15.76
CA HIS A 50 11.48 -0.29 16.36
C HIS A 50 11.03 -1.73 16.10
N PRO A 51 11.04 -2.60 17.13
CA PRO A 51 10.58 -3.98 16.99
C PRO A 51 9.13 -4.06 16.48
N LYS A 52 8.25 -3.21 16.97
CA LYS A 52 6.86 -3.09 16.48
C LYS A 52 6.70 -1.81 15.67
N LEU A 53 6.60 -1.95 14.35
CA LEU A 53 6.57 -0.84 13.40
C LEU A 53 5.26 -0.82 12.61
N ALA A 54 4.59 0.33 12.59
CA ALA A 54 3.55 0.65 11.62
C ALA A 54 4.16 1.52 10.50
N LEU A 55 4.41 0.91 9.34
CA LEU A 55 4.94 1.60 8.17
C LEU A 55 3.79 2.19 7.34
N LEU A 56 3.67 3.50 7.39
CA LEU A 56 2.63 4.27 6.72
C LEU A 56 3.13 4.83 5.38
N GLY A 57 2.22 5.17 4.48
CA GLY A 57 2.56 5.85 3.23
C GLY A 57 1.42 5.87 2.24
N ASP A 58 1.47 6.77 1.28
CA ASP A 58 0.43 6.92 0.26
C ASP A 58 0.32 5.71 -0.68
N PRO A 59 -0.77 5.57 -1.46
CA PRO A 59 -0.85 4.54 -2.49
C PRO A 59 0.35 4.61 -3.44
N GLY A 60 0.99 3.47 -3.70
CA GLY A 60 2.15 3.42 -4.58
C GLY A 60 3.49 3.86 -3.97
N SER A 61 3.52 4.32 -2.71
CA SER A 61 4.75 4.71 -1.98
C SER A 61 5.79 3.60 -1.79
N GLY A 62 5.43 2.34 -2.04
CA GLY A 62 6.38 1.23 -2.01
C GLY A 62 6.40 0.39 -0.73
N LYS A 63 5.45 0.57 0.22
CA LYS A 63 5.33 -0.23 1.45
C LYS A 63 5.46 -1.75 1.22
N SER A 64 4.59 -2.32 0.38
CA SER A 64 4.61 -3.76 0.04
C SER A 64 5.90 -4.18 -0.66
N THR A 65 6.51 -3.28 -1.45
CA THR A 65 7.79 -3.54 -2.10
C THR A 65 8.94 -3.59 -1.09
N PHE A 66 8.96 -2.68 -0.12
CA PHE A 66 9.95 -2.68 0.97
C PHE A 66 9.87 -3.95 1.80
N VAL A 67 8.69 -4.33 2.29
CA VAL A 67 8.58 -5.54 3.12
C VAL A 67 8.95 -6.80 2.34
N ARG A 68 8.60 -6.90 1.05
CA ARG A 68 9.03 -8.02 0.19
C ARG A 68 10.53 -8.04 -0.04
N GLN A 69 11.15 -6.87 -0.22
CA GLN A 69 12.61 -6.79 -0.34
C GLN A 69 13.30 -7.23 0.95
N LEU A 70 12.78 -6.81 2.12
CA LEU A 70 13.29 -7.25 3.42
C LEU A 70 13.15 -8.78 3.60
N ILE A 71 12.03 -9.36 3.20
CA ILE A 71 11.82 -10.82 3.18
C ILE A 71 12.89 -11.51 2.33
N VAL A 72 13.16 -11.00 1.13
CA VAL A 72 14.18 -11.56 0.22
C VAL A 72 15.58 -11.48 0.86
N GLN A 73 15.94 -10.34 1.46
CA GLN A 73 17.24 -10.19 2.14
C GLN A 73 17.39 -11.16 3.31
N LEU A 74 16.38 -11.25 4.18
CA LEU A 74 16.38 -12.20 5.31
C LEU A 74 16.45 -13.65 4.85
N ALA A 75 15.70 -14.01 3.80
CA ALA A 75 15.75 -15.35 3.21
C ALA A 75 17.13 -15.67 2.62
N GLN A 76 17.76 -14.73 1.92
CA GLN A 76 19.12 -14.90 1.39
C GLN A 76 20.14 -15.07 2.51
N ALA A 77 20.03 -14.28 3.59
CA ALA A 77 20.89 -14.40 4.77
C ALA A 77 20.73 -15.76 5.46
N ARG A 78 19.49 -16.24 5.68
CA ARG A 78 19.23 -17.58 6.26
C ARG A 78 19.76 -18.71 5.38
N LEU A 79 19.78 -18.53 4.06
CA LEU A 79 20.34 -19.50 3.12
C LEU A 79 21.87 -19.42 2.99
N GLY A 80 22.53 -18.50 3.70
CA GLY A 80 23.98 -18.27 3.58
C GLY A 80 24.40 -17.70 2.22
N ARG A 81 23.49 -17.01 1.52
CA ARG A 81 23.68 -16.48 0.16
C ARG A 81 23.75 -14.96 0.08
N GLY A 82 23.56 -14.27 1.19
CA GLY A 82 23.59 -12.81 1.28
C GLY A 82 23.87 -12.35 2.70
N ASP A 83 24.16 -11.06 2.84
CA ASP A 83 24.42 -10.44 4.13
C ASP A 83 23.10 -10.14 4.88
N LEU A 84 23.20 -10.01 6.19
CA LEU A 84 22.11 -9.53 7.02
C LEU A 84 21.74 -8.09 6.66
N PRO A 85 20.46 -7.70 6.81
CA PRO A 85 20.09 -6.30 6.71
C PRO A 85 20.89 -5.46 7.71
N THR A 86 21.29 -4.25 7.31
CA THR A 86 22.11 -3.37 8.15
C THR A 86 21.47 -3.14 9.52
N GLY A 87 22.24 -3.40 10.59
CA GLY A 87 21.80 -3.24 11.98
C GLY A 87 21.05 -4.44 12.56
N TRP A 88 21.02 -5.57 11.85
CA TRP A 88 20.42 -6.81 12.35
C TRP A 88 21.50 -7.81 12.74
N ASP A 89 21.38 -8.40 13.93
CA ASP A 89 22.33 -9.39 14.46
C ASP A 89 21.96 -10.84 14.08
N ALA A 90 20.73 -11.05 13.62
CA ALA A 90 20.20 -12.35 13.22
C ALA A 90 19.22 -12.19 12.05
N ALA A 91 19.01 -13.27 11.30
CA ALA A 91 18.02 -13.34 10.22
C ALA A 91 16.77 -14.09 10.70
N PRO A 92 15.82 -13.47 11.41
CA PRO A 92 14.60 -14.17 11.84
C PRO A 92 13.80 -14.65 10.63
N LEU A 93 13.01 -15.71 10.81
CA LEU A 93 12.16 -16.26 9.75
C LEU A 93 11.04 -15.26 9.40
N PRO A 94 11.00 -14.70 8.18
CA PRO A 94 9.95 -13.77 7.82
C PRO A 94 8.63 -14.50 7.55
N LEU A 95 7.58 -14.13 8.27
CA LEU A 95 6.22 -14.64 8.09
C LEU A 95 5.31 -13.52 7.57
N PHE A 96 4.79 -13.69 6.36
CA PHE A 96 4.11 -12.63 5.62
C PHE A 96 2.63 -12.95 5.37
N LEU A 97 1.73 -12.04 5.74
CA LEU A 97 0.31 -12.14 5.39
C LEU A 97 -0.19 -10.83 4.79
N VAL A 98 -0.95 -10.95 3.70
CA VAL A 98 -1.75 -9.85 3.16
C VAL A 98 -3.07 -9.82 3.93
N LEU A 99 -3.33 -8.74 4.67
CA LEU A 99 -4.45 -8.66 5.60
C LEU A 99 -5.81 -8.76 4.91
N ASN A 100 -5.93 -8.25 3.68
CA ASN A 100 -7.15 -8.40 2.87
C ASN A 100 -7.48 -9.87 2.55
N GLN A 101 -6.47 -10.74 2.41
CA GLN A 101 -6.69 -12.17 2.17
C GLN A 101 -7.13 -12.91 3.44
N LEU A 102 -6.71 -12.42 4.61
CA LEU A 102 -7.05 -12.97 5.92
C LEU A 102 -8.44 -12.53 6.40
N ALA A 103 -8.85 -11.31 6.06
CA ALA A 103 -10.07 -10.68 6.59
C ALA A 103 -11.37 -11.48 6.35
N PRO A 104 -11.60 -12.14 5.19
CA PRO A 104 -12.78 -12.98 4.98
C PRO A 104 -12.85 -14.17 5.94
N ALA A 105 -11.73 -14.84 6.20
CA ALA A 105 -11.66 -15.97 7.12
C ALA A 105 -11.97 -15.52 8.56
N LEU A 106 -11.45 -14.36 8.97
CA LEU A 106 -11.78 -13.76 10.25
C LEU A 106 -13.27 -13.40 10.35
N ALA A 107 -13.85 -12.82 9.29
CA ALA A 107 -15.26 -12.44 9.27
C ALA A 107 -16.23 -13.64 9.34
N ALA A 108 -15.80 -14.81 8.88
CA ALA A 108 -16.56 -16.05 8.95
C ALA A 108 -16.51 -16.73 10.34
N LEU A 109 -15.63 -16.26 11.25
CA LEU A 109 -15.58 -16.78 12.62
C LEU A 109 -16.79 -16.29 13.42
N ASP A 110 -17.60 -17.23 13.89
CA ASP A 110 -18.56 -16.96 14.95
C ASP A 110 -17.85 -16.93 16.30
N LEU A 111 -17.41 -15.75 16.74
CA LEU A 111 -16.72 -15.57 18.03
C LEU A 111 -17.63 -15.77 19.25
N ALA A 112 -18.95 -15.84 19.07
CA ALA A 112 -19.93 -16.02 20.15
C ALA A 112 -20.35 -17.49 20.32
N ALA A 113 -20.35 -18.28 19.24
CA ALA A 113 -20.61 -19.71 19.33
C ALA A 113 -19.36 -20.49 19.75
N GLY A 114 -19.39 -21.06 20.96
CA GLY A 114 -18.53 -22.17 21.35
C GLY A 114 -18.01 -22.11 22.78
N GLU A 115 -18.29 -23.15 23.56
CA GLU A 115 -17.69 -23.42 24.88
C GLU A 115 -16.27 -24.04 24.78
N ALA A 116 -15.78 -24.36 23.57
CA ALA A 116 -14.60 -25.20 23.37
C ALA A 116 -13.24 -24.46 23.40
N ALA A 117 -13.17 -23.19 22.99
CA ALA A 117 -11.93 -22.41 23.00
C ALA A 117 -12.19 -20.90 23.16
N PRO A 118 -11.35 -20.15 23.90
CA PRO A 118 -11.49 -18.71 24.06
C PRO A 118 -11.45 -17.98 22.70
N PRO A 119 -12.18 -16.86 22.54
CA PRO A 119 -12.19 -16.09 21.28
C PRO A 119 -10.79 -15.68 20.80
N SER A 120 -9.85 -15.39 21.71
CA SER A 120 -8.47 -15.05 21.35
C SER A 120 -7.72 -16.21 20.68
N GLN A 121 -7.94 -17.45 21.15
CA GLN A 121 -7.29 -18.63 20.58
C GLN A 121 -7.77 -18.89 19.16
N ARG A 122 -9.08 -18.75 18.92
CA ARG A 122 -9.67 -18.93 17.57
C ARG A 122 -9.17 -17.88 16.57
N LEU A 123 -8.92 -16.65 17.03
CA LEU A 123 -8.30 -15.63 16.20
C LEU A 123 -6.85 -16.01 15.84
N VAL A 124 -6.07 -16.51 16.79
CA VAL A 124 -4.70 -17.00 16.56
C VAL A 124 -4.70 -18.14 15.54
N GLU A 125 -5.63 -19.09 15.67
CA GLU A 125 -5.77 -20.21 14.75
C GLU A 125 -6.02 -19.74 13.32
N VAL A 126 -6.89 -18.75 13.09
CA VAL A 126 -7.12 -18.22 11.73
C VAL A 126 -5.89 -17.53 11.15
N VAL A 127 -5.12 -16.78 11.95
CA VAL A 127 -3.86 -16.19 11.46
C VAL A 127 -2.85 -17.28 11.12
N ARG A 128 -2.70 -18.28 12.00
CA ARG A 128 -1.80 -19.42 11.79
C ARG A 128 -2.19 -20.21 10.54
N ASP A 129 -3.48 -20.45 10.34
CA ASP A 129 -4.00 -21.16 9.18
C ASP A 129 -3.71 -20.39 7.87
N GLY A 130 -3.59 -19.07 7.92
CA GLY A 130 -3.07 -18.26 6.82
C GLY A 130 -1.64 -18.64 6.41
N TRP A 131 -0.71 -18.75 7.36
CA TRP A 131 0.67 -19.19 7.07
C TRP A 131 0.73 -20.66 6.64
N VAL A 132 -0.05 -21.53 7.29
CA VAL A 132 -0.15 -22.94 6.92
C VAL A 132 -0.71 -23.10 5.50
N GLY A 133 -1.68 -22.27 5.12
CA GLY A 133 -2.20 -22.21 3.74
C GLY A 133 -1.11 -21.92 2.72
N GLN A 134 -0.26 -20.92 2.99
CA GLN A 134 0.88 -20.60 2.12
C GLN A 134 1.90 -21.76 2.01
N LEU A 135 2.21 -22.44 3.11
CA LEU A 135 3.08 -23.63 3.08
C LEU A 135 2.49 -24.75 2.21
N ARG A 136 1.18 -25.00 2.32
CA ARG A 136 0.47 -25.99 1.50
C ARG A 136 0.46 -25.64 0.03
N GLU A 137 0.27 -24.35 -0.31
CA GLU A 137 0.40 -23.87 -1.70
C GLU A 137 1.80 -24.15 -2.28
N CYS A 138 2.83 -24.08 -1.43
CA CYS A 138 4.21 -24.45 -1.77
C CYS A 138 4.52 -25.95 -1.64
N LYS A 139 3.55 -26.79 -1.26
CA LYS A 139 3.72 -28.24 -0.99
C LYS A 139 4.79 -28.54 0.08
N ALA A 140 4.84 -27.71 1.13
CA ALA A 140 5.81 -27.77 2.22
C ALA A 140 5.14 -28.08 3.57
N ASP A 141 4.22 -29.05 3.59
CA ASP A 141 3.47 -29.47 4.78
C ASP A 141 4.37 -29.94 5.93
N ASP A 142 5.55 -30.46 5.62
CA ASP A 142 6.58 -30.88 6.58
C ASP A 142 7.13 -29.71 7.42
N LEU A 143 6.99 -28.48 6.95
CA LEU A 143 7.42 -27.26 7.66
C LEU A 143 6.37 -26.73 8.65
N ILE A 144 5.18 -27.31 8.74
CA ILE A 144 4.13 -26.85 9.67
C ILE A 144 4.56 -26.98 11.14
N GLY A 145 5.19 -28.09 11.51
CA GLY A 145 5.73 -28.28 12.88
C GLY A 145 6.84 -27.28 13.19
N PRO A 146 7.91 -27.21 12.36
CA PRO A 146 8.97 -26.22 12.51
C PRO A 146 8.50 -24.76 12.54
N LEU A 147 7.43 -24.41 11.83
CA LEU A 147 6.81 -23.08 11.89
C LEU A 147 6.32 -22.76 13.31
N GLU A 148 5.64 -23.70 13.94
CA GLU A 148 5.11 -23.55 15.30
C GLU A 148 6.24 -23.39 16.33
N ASP A 149 7.31 -24.17 16.18
CA ASP A 149 8.51 -24.07 17.01
C ASP A 149 9.18 -22.70 16.85
N ALA A 150 9.29 -22.18 15.63
CA ALA A 150 9.87 -20.86 15.36
C ALA A 150 9.03 -19.73 15.97
N LEU A 151 7.71 -19.80 15.88
CA LEU A 151 6.77 -18.85 16.49
C LEU A 151 6.92 -18.83 18.02
N HIS A 152 7.00 -20.00 18.67
CA HIS A 152 7.20 -20.09 20.12
C HIS A 152 8.62 -19.70 20.56
N ALA A 153 9.63 -19.93 19.73
CA ALA A 153 11.01 -19.51 19.98
C ALA A 153 11.17 -17.99 19.88
N GLY A 154 10.32 -17.31 19.10
CA GLY A 154 10.45 -15.87 18.81
C GLY A 154 11.44 -15.56 17.68
N ASP A 155 11.99 -16.57 16.99
CA ASP A 155 12.91 -16.42 15.84
C ASP A 155 12.15 -16.08 14.55
N VAL A 156 11.22 -15.12 14.62
CA VAL A 156 10.34 -14.74 13.51
C VAL A 156 10.20 -13.22 13.40
N LEU A 157 10.01 -12.76 12.18
CA LEU A 157 9.55 -11.41 11.86
C LEU A 157 8.13 -11.54 11.31
N LEU A 158 7.14 -11.04 12.04
CA LEU A 158 5.75 -11.04 11.55
C LEU A 158 5.51 -9.81 10.68
N ILE A 159 4.97 -10.01 9.47
CA ILE A 159 4.66 -8.94 8.52
C ILE A 159 3.20 -9.05 8.12
N PHE A 160 2.44 -8.00 8.44
CA PHE A 160 1.04 -7.84 8.09
C PHE A 160 0.91 -6.69 7.09
N ASP A 161 0.68 -7.02 5.82
CA ASP A 161 0.66 -6.06 4.71
C ASP A 161 -0.77 -5.65 4.34
N GLY A 162 -0.98 -4.34 4.19
CA GLY A 162 -2.19 -3.76 3.60
C GLY A 162 -3.38 -3.71 4.55
N LEU A 163 -3.24 -3.12 5.75
CA LEU A 163 -4.40 -2.90 6.63
C LEU A 163 -5.45 -1.97 5.99
N ASP A 164 -5.00 -1.01 5.19
CA ASP A 164 -5.88 -0.12 4.42
C ASP A 164 -6.72 -0.89 3.39
N GLU A 165 -6.19 -1.99 2.86
CA GLU A 165 -6.91 -2.86 1.93
C GLU A 165 -7.99 -3.72 2.60
N VAL A 166 -8.05 -3.74 3.93
CA VAL A 166 -9.13 -4.41 4.67
C VAL A 166 -10.32 -3.48 4.75
N ALA A 167 -11.50 -4.01 4.41
CA ALA A 167 -12.77 -3.32 4.60
C ALA A 167 -12.85 -2.77 6.04
N GLU A 168 -13.16 -1.48 6.17
CA GLU A 168 -13.03 -0.71 7.42
C GLU A 168 -13.68 -1.40 8.63
N ARG A 169 -14.90 -1.91 8.43
CA ARG A 169 -15.64 -2.74 9.39
C ARG A 169 -14.91 -3.96 9.96
N LEU A 170 -13.95 -4.51 9.23
CA LEU A 170 -13.16 -5.67 9.65
C LEU A 170 -11.83 -5.26 10.27
N ARG A 171 -11.40 -4.00 10.14
CA ARG A 171 -10.13 -3.52 10.72
C ARG A 171 -10.07 -3.73 12.25
N PRO A 172 -11.14 -3.49 13.05
CA PRO A 172 -11.11 -3.82 14.48
C PRO A 172 -10.92 -5.31 14.76
N LEU A 173 -11.53 -6.17 13.95
CA LEU A 173 -11.39 -7.62 14.07
C LEU A 173 -9.97 -8.09 13.71
N VAL A 174 -9.41 -7.56 12.62
CA VAL A 174 -8.01 -7.78 12.21
C VAL A 174 -7.06 -7.31 13.31
N ARG A 175 -7.28 -6.12 13.88
CA ARG A 175 -6.49 -5.61 15.01
C ARG A 175 -6.54 -6.52 16.23
N ARG A 176 -7.74 -7.03 16.58
CA ARG A 176 -7.89 -8.04 17.64
C ARG A 176 -7.11 -9.32 17.32
N ALA A 177 -7.13 -9.79 16.08
CA ALA A 177 -6.40 -10.99 15.66
C ALA A 177 -4.88 -10.81 15.76
N VAL A 178 -4.34 -9.72 15.21
CA VAL A 178 -2.91 -9.38 15.31
C VAL A 178 -2.48 -9.27 16.78
N ARG A 179 -3.26 -8.58 17.62
CA ARG A 179 -3.00 -8.50 19.07
C ARG A 179 -3.06 -9.86 19.76
N ALA A 180 -3.98 -10.73 19.37
CA ALA A 180 -4.09 -12.08 19.92
C ALA A 180 -2.84 -12.91 19.58
N VAL A 181 -2.34 -12.83 18.34
CA VAL A 181 -1.09 -13.48 17.90
C VAL A 181 0.11 -12.97 18.69
N CYS A 182 0.28 -11.64 18.81
CA CYS A 182 1.38 -11.05 19.57
C CYS A 182 1.35 -11.43 21.07
N ARG A 183 0.15 -11.65 21.64
CA ARG A 183 0.00 -12.08 23.04
C ARG A 183 0.24 -13.58 23.21
N HIS A 184 -0.18 -14.39 22.25
CA HIS A 184 -0.03 -15.84 22.28
C HIS A 184 1.44 -16.22 22.10
N TYR A 185 2.10 -15.70 21.06
CA TYR A 185 3.53 -15.88 20.82
C TYR A 185 4.32 -14.74 21.47
N ASN A 186 4.34 -14.73 22.81
CA ASN A 186 4.87 -13.61 23.60
C ASN A 186 6.39 -13.36 23.47
N ARG A 187 7.14 -14.30 22.87
CA ARG A 187 8.58 -14.14 22.55
C ARG A 187 8.83 -13.44 21.21
N VAL A 188 7.79 -13.23 20.42
CA VAL A 188 7.89 -12.51 19.15
C VAL A 188 8.00 -11.02 19.41
N GLU A 189 9.20 -10.47 19.24
CA GLU A 189 9.46 -9.05 19.48
C GLU A 189 9.20 -8.20 18.24
N ARG A 190 9.44 -8.76 17.04
CA ARG A 190 9.44 -8.00 15.79
C ARG A 190 8.17 -8.21 14.96
N VAL A 191 7.44 -7.11 14.72
CA VAL A 191 6.21 -7.07 13.94
C VAL A 191 6.17 -5.81 13.07
N ILE A 192 5.92 -5.98 11.78
CA ILE A 192 5.70 -4.90 10.82
C ILE A 192 4.25 -4.94 10.38
N LEU A 193 3.58 -3.80 10.46
CA LEU A 193 2.26 -3.55 9.90
C LEU A 193 2.39 -2.49 8.81
N THR A 194 1.79 -2.69 7.64
CA THR A 194 1.73 -1.64 6.61
C THR A 194 0.32 -1.08 6.47
N CYS A 195 0.20 0.23 6.30
CA CYS A 195 -1.09 0.90 6.11
C CYS A 195 -0.93 2.21 5.32
N ARG A 196 -2.01 2.78 4.81
CA ARG A 196 -2.02 4.18 4.34
C ARG A 196 -2.10 5.12 5.53
N VAL A 197 -1.47 6.29 5.41
CA VAL A 197 -1.49 7.34 6.45
C VAL A 197 -2.92 7.68 6.85
N ARG A 198 -3.78 7.94 5.85
CA ARG A 198 -5.18 8.35 6.06
C ARG A 198 -6.07 7.24 6.62
N SER A 199 -5.70 5.98 6.42
CA SER A 199 -6.47 4.82 6.89
C SER A 199 -6.02 4.34 8.28
N TYR A 200 -4.95 4.91 8.82
CA TYR A 200 -4.38 4.58 10.13
C TYR A 200 -4.81 5.61 11.18
N VAL A 201 -6.11 5.65 11.47
CA VAL A 201 -6.74 6.59 12.42
C VAL A 201 -7.73 5.86 13.34
N GLY A 202 -8.03 6.45 14.50
CA GLY A 202 -9.01 5.93 15.46
C GLY A 202 -8.77 4.46 15.81
N VAL A 203 -9.79 3.62 15.61
CA VAL A 203 -9.78 2.18 15.97
C VAL A 203 -8.77 1.34 15.19
N ALA A 204 -8.22 1.86 14.09
CA ALA A 204 -7.20 1.17 13.27
C ALA A 204 -5.77 1.31 13.85
N VAL A 205 -5.55 2.27 14.76
CA VAL A 205 -4.23 2.53 15.35
C VAL A 205 -3.85 1.42 16.35
N PHE A 206 -2.61 0.96 16.25
CA PHE A 206 -1.95 0.09 17.21
C PHE A 206 -1.05 0.95 18.10
N ASP A 207 -1.50 1.20 19.32
CA ASP A 207 -0.80 2.04 20.30
C ASP A 207 0.59 1.48 20.67
N GLU A 208 0.77 0.18 20.50
CA GLU A 208 2.02 -0.53 20.80
C GLU A 208 3.04 -0.47 19.65
N PHE A 209 2.71 0.19 18.53
CA PHE A 209 3.52 0.23 17.31
C PHE A 209 4.02 1.65 17.07
N GLN A 210 5.31 1.78 16.79
CA GLN A 210 5.86 3.05 16.35
C GLN A 210 5.45 3.29 14.90
N ALA A 211 4.83 4.44 14.62
CA ALA A 211 4.43 4.80 13.26
C ALA A 211 5.50 5.64 12.55
N HIS A 212 5.88 5.24 11.34
CA HIS A 212 6.71 6.05 10.44
C HIS A 212 6.07 6.10 9.06
N THR A 213 6.04 7.29 8.46
CA THR A 213 5.48 7.50 7.12
C THR A 213 6.59 7.54 6.08
N LEU A 214 6.45 6.77 5.01
CA LEU A 214 7.37 6.82 3.87
C LEU A 214 7.34 8.21 3.22
N ALA A 215 8.52 8.74 2.92
CA ALA A 215 8.69 9.97 2.17
C ALA A 215 8.60 9.69 0.65
N PRO A 216 8.22 10.70 -0.16
CA PRO A 216 8.40 10.64 -1.61
C PRO A 216 9.87 10.43 -1.98
N PHE A 217 10.12 9.87 -3.17
CA PHE A 217 11.48 9.78 -3.69
C PHE A 217 12.10 11.16 -3.87
N THR A 218 13.33 11.29 -3.38
CA THR A 218 14.22 12.41 -3.64
C THR A 218 14.68 12.39 -5.10
N PRO A 219 15.15 13.53 -5.65
CA PRO A 219 15.71 13.58 -7.00
C PRO A 219 16.83 12.55 -7.24
N ASP A 220 17.62 12.24 -6.22
CA ASP A 220 18.70 11.26 -6.34
C ASP A 220 18.17 9.81 -6.32
N GLN A 221 17.16 9.50 -5.51
CA GLN A 221 16.44 8.22 -5.57
C GLN A 221 15.76 8.01 -6.93
N ILE A 222 15.18 9.05 -7.52
CA ILE A 222 14.60 9.00 -8.87
C ILE A 222 15.70 8.67 -9.90
N LYS A 223 16.84 9.36 -9.86
CA LYS A 223 17.97 9.08 -10.76
C LYS A 223 18.46 7.65 -10.63
N GLN A 224 18.63 7.16 -9.40
CA GLN A 224 19.04 5.79 -9.12
C GLN A 224 18.03 4.78 -9.64
N PHE A 225 16.72 5.03 -9.45
CA PHE A 225 15.67 4.17 -9.97
C PHE A 225 15.76 4.06 -11.50
N VAL A 226 15.87 5.19 -12.20
CA VAL A 226 15.94 5.21 -13.68
C VAL A 226 17.18 4.45 -14.17
N ALA A 227 18.33 4.67 -13.53
CA ALA A 227 19.56 3.96 -13.86
C ALA A 227 19.43 2.44 -13.62
N GLY A 228 18.88 2.04 -12.47
CA GLY A 228 18.64 0.63 -12.14
C GLY A 228 17.65 -0.03 -13.10
N TRP A 229 16.57 0.67 -13.47
CA TRP A 229 15.55 0.20 -14.42
C TRP A 229 16.18 -0.18 -15.76
N TYR A 230 16.90 0.75 -16.39
CA TYR A 230 17.54 0.49 -17.69
C TYR A 230 18.73 -0.46 -17.58
N GLY A 231 19.49 -0.43 -16.48
CA GLY A 231 20.52 -1.44 -16.19
C GLY A 231 19.93 -2.86 -16.16
N ALA A 232 18.76 -3.03 -15.56
CA ALA A 232 18.04 -4.30 -15.57
C ALA A 232 17.55 -4.69 -16.98
N GLN A 233 17.15 -3.73 -17.83
CA GLN A 233 16.78 -4.02 -19.22
C GLN A 233 17.99 -4.47 -20.06
N VAL A 234 19.17 -3.87 -19.84
CA VAL A 234 20.42 -4.31 -20.48
C VAL A 234 20.78 -5.72 -20.05
N ALA A 235 20.70 -6.02 -18.74
CA ALA A 235 20.95 -7.35 -18.21
C ALA A 235 19.99 -8.43 -18.77
N LEU A 236 18.78 -8.03 -19.16
CA LEU A 236 17.80 -8.89 -19.83
C LEU A 236 17.99 -8.98 -21.35
N GLY A 237 19.01 -8.32 -21.91
CA GLY A 237 19.28 -8.30 -23.36
C GLY A 237 18.26 -7.52 -24.18
N ARG A 238 17.44 -6.65 -23.54
CA ARG A 238 16.40 -5.85 -24.21
C ARG A 238 16.92 -4.50 -24.71
N TYR A 239 18.05 -4.06 -24.17
CA TYR A 239 18.70 -2.79 -24.50
C TYR A 239 20.21 -3.00 -24.68
N THR A 240 20.83 -2.19 -25.55
CA THR A 240 22.28 -2.03 -25.57
C THR A 240 22.71 -1.05 -24.49
N GLN A 241 23.99 -1.11 -24.06
CA GLN A 241 24.52 -0.19 -23.06
C GLN A 241 24.43 1.29 -23.52
N GLU A 242 24.68 1.54 -24.79
CA GLU A 242 24.59 2.88 -25.39
C GLU A 242 23.15 3.40 -25.40
N ALA A 243 22.19 2.59 -25.87
CA ALA A 243 20.78 2.96 -25.89
C ALA A 243 20.23 3.20 -24.47
N ALA A 244 20.67 2.40 -23.48
CA ALA A 244 20.32 2.59 -22.09
C ALA A 244 20.85 3.92 -21.53
N THR A 245 22.09 4.29 -21.86
CA THR A 245 22.68 5.56 -21.39
C THR A 245 21.90 6.76 -21.91
N THR A 246 21.52 6.75 -23.19
CA THR A 246 20.66 7.79 -23.77
C THR A 246 19.28 7.82 -23.11
N ALA A 247 18.63 6.68 -22.93
CA ALA A 247 17.30 6.59 -22.32
C ALA A 247 17.29 7.00 -20.84
N ILE A 248 18.36 6.73 -20.09
CA ILE A 248 18.53 7.19 -18.71
C ILE A 248 18.56 8.73 -18.68
N GLY A 249 19.40 9.34 -19.51
CA GLY A 249 19.51 10.80 -19.56
C GLY A 249 18.23 11.49 -20.02
N ASP A 250 17.49 10.86 -20.95
CA ASP A 250 16.22 11.37 -21.43
C ASP A 250 15.13 11.32 -20.36
N LEU A 251 14.90 10.15 -19.76
CA LEU A 251 13.88 9.99 -18.72
C LEU A 251 14.19 10.82 -17.47
N GLN A 252 15.46 10.88 -17.02
CA GLN A 252 15.86 11.70 -15.88
C GLN A 252 15.60 13.19 -16.10
N ARG A 253 15.79 13.68 -17.34
CA ARG A 253 15.47 15.07 -17.69
C ARG A 253 13.96 15.29 -17.64
N ALA A 254 13.19 14.42 -18.30
CA ALA A 254 11.74 14.56 -18.37
C ALA A 254 11.06 14.52 -16.99
N VAL A 255 11.49 13.63 -16.09
CA VAL A 255 10.92 13.56 -14.72
C VAL A 255 11.53 14.57 -13.75
N GLY A 256 12.64 15.21 -14.13
CA GLY A 256 13.23 16.32 -13.38
C GLY A 256 12.50 17.66 -13.61
N ASP A 257 11.72 17.76 -14.68
CA ASP A 257 10.96 18.97 -15.01
C ASP A 257 9.68 19.10 -14.16
N GLY A 258 9.42 20.33 -13.69
CA GLY A 258 8.71 20.61 -12.43
C GLY A 258 7.37 19.93 -12.17
N GLN A 259 6.52 19.67 -13.18
CA GLN A 259 5.21 19.05 -12.95
C GLN A 259 5.27 17.51 -12.90
N LEU A 260 6.22 16.89 -13.60
CA LEU A 260 6.41 15.43 -13.51
C LEU A 260 7.23 15.05 -12.28
N GLN A 261 8.02 15.97 -11.74
CA GLN A 261 8.82 15.76 -10.54
C GLN A 261 7.97 15.33 -9.33
N GLU A 262 6.83 15.99 -9.09
CA GLU A 262 5.93 15.64 -7.99
C GLU A 262 5.36 14.22 -8.16
N LEU A 263 4.96 13.87 -9.38
CA LEU A 263 4.45 12.53 -9.70
C LEU A 263 5.55 11.48 -9.62
N ALA A 264 6.77 11.80 -10.07
CA ALA A 264 7.93 10.91 -10.05
C ALA A 264 8.43 10.62 -8.62
N GLY A 265 8.07 11.44 -7.64
CA GLY A 265 8.25 11.15 -6.22
C GLY A 265 7.48 9.90 -5.76
N ASN A 266 6.42 9.51 -6.46
CA ASN A 266 5.69 8.28 -6.18
C ASN A 266 6.29 7.10 -6.99
N PRO A 267 6.85 6.06 -6.35
CA PRO A 267 7.49 4.93 -7.04
C PRO A 267 6.59 4.23 -8.06
N MET A 268 5.28 4.13 -7.80
CA MET A 268 4.33 3.54 -8.74
C MET A 268 4.22 4.38 -10.01
N LEU A 269 4.08 5.69 -9.88
CA LEU A 269 3.97 6.59 -11.02
C LEU A 269 5.28 6.69 -11.80
N LEU A 270 6.42 6.75 -11.11
CA LEU A 270 7.73 6.70 -11.76
C LEU A 270 7.91 5.40 -12.56
N THR A 271 7.45 4.26 -12.02
CA THR A 271 7.44 2.99 -12.75
C THR A 271 6.53 3.06 -13.98
N THR A 272 5.34 3.67 -13.86
CA THR A 272 4.43 3.89 -14.99
C THR A 272 5.08 4.74 -16.08
N MET A 273 5.76 5.83 -15.72
CA MET A 273 6.51 6.67 -16.67
C MET A 273 7.64 5.88 -17.34
N ALA A 274 8.40 5.09 -16.58
CA ALA A 274 9.47 4.25 -17.15
C ALA A 274 8.93 3.22 -18.15
N ILE A 275 7.76 2.61 -17.88
CA ILE A 275 7.08 1.69 -18.81
C ILE A 275 6.64 2.41 -20.08
N ILE A 276 6.03 3.59 -19.97
CA ILE A 276 5.60 4.38 -21.13
C ILE A 276 6.80 4.79 -21.97
N HIS A 277 7.81 5.35 -21.34
CA HIS A 277 9.04 5.79 -22.00
C HIS A 277 9.72 4.64 -22.75
N GLN A 278 9.75 3.45 -22.16
CA GLN A 278 10.32 2.26 -22.80
C GLN A 278 9.53 1.83 -24.05
N ARG A 279 8.21 2.02 -24.08
CA ARG A 279 7.34 1.58 -25.19
C ARG A 279 7.26 2.59 -26.33
N GLU A 280 7.20 3.88 -26.02
CA GLU A 280 6.91 4.95 -26.99
C GLU A 280 8.18 5.65 -27.53
N VAL A 281 9.38 5.15 -27.22
CA VAL A 281 10.67 5.81 -27.54
C VAL A 281 10.73 7.22 -26.92
N GLY A 282 10.44 7.30 -25.62
CA GLY A 282 10.40 8.56 -24.86
C GLY A 282 9.03 8.79 -24.21
N LEU A 283 8.96 9.81 -23.34
CA LEU A 283 7.68 10.26 -22.81
C LEU A 283 6.99 11.20 -23.82
N PRO A 284 5.68 11.06 -24.07
CA PRO A 284 4.96 12.00 -24.92
C PRO A 284 5.09 13.44 -24.40
N GLU A 285 5.38 14.38 -25.31
CA GLU A 285 5.37 15.82 -25.01
C GLU A 285 3.95 16.32 -24.68
N GLU A 286 2.96 15.74 -25.36
CA GLU A 286 1.54 16.04 -25.14
C GLU A 286 1.08 15.45 -23.81
N ARG A 287 0.86 16.32 -22.82
CA ARG A 287 0.42 15.93 -21.47
C ARG A 287 -0.84 15.05 -21.48
N VAL A 288 -1.81 15.40 -22.31
CA VAL A 288 -3.06 14.64 -22.48
C VAL A 288 -2.76 13.19 -22.88
N ARG A 289 -1.81 12.99 -23.79
CA ARG A 289 -1.38 11.66 -24.22
C ARG A 289 -0.60 10.93 -23.13
N LEU A 290 0.28 11.62 -22.40
CA LEU A 290 1.00 11.03 -21.27
C LEU A 290 0.04 10.51 -20.19
N TYR A 291 -0.94 11.33 -19.78
CA TYR A 291 -1.93 10.93 -18.80
C TYR A 291 -2.83 9.80 -19.31
N ASN A 292 -3.23 9.83 -20.58
CA ASN A 292 -3.94 8.72 -21.22
C ASN A 292 -3.19 7.39 -21.05
N LEU A 293 -1.92 7.37 -21.46
CA LEU A 293 -1.09 6.17 -21.37
C LEU A 293 -0.84 5.73 -19.92
N ALA A 294 -0.73 6.69 -18.99
CA ALA A 294 -0.57 6.39 -17.58
C ALA A 294 -1.82 5.73 -17.00
N VAL A 295 -3.02 6.24 -17.32
CA VAL A 295 -4.29 5.61 -16.94
C VAL A 295 -4.39 4.21 -17.52
N ASP A 296 -4.07 4.03 -18.81
CA ASP A 296 -4.10 2.72 -19.46
C ASP A 296 -3.14 1.72 -18.80
N VAL A 297 -1.93 2.16 -18.40
CA VAL A 297 -0.97 1.30 -17.67
C VAL A 297 -1.49 0.94 -16.27
N LEU A 298 -2.07 1.89 -15.54
CA LEU A 298 -2.62 1.65 -14.21
C LEU A 298 -3.83 0.70 -14.25
N LEU A 299 -4.75 0.88 -15.19
CA LEU A 299 -5.89 -0.01 -15.42
C LEU A 299 -5.44 -1.42 -15.79
N ASN A 300 -4.47 -1.55 -16.71
CA ASN A 300 -3.89 -2.86 -17.05
C ASN A 300 -3.26 -3.55 -15.82
N ARG A 301 -2.62 -2.79 -14.93
CA ARG A 301 -2.06 -3.32 -13.69
C ARG A 301 -3.15 -3.84 -12.75
N TRP A 302 -4.31 -3.20 -12.68
CA TRP A 302 -5.45 -3.71 -11.90
C TRP A 302 -5.87 -5.10 -12.37
N GLN A 303 -5.80 -5.34 -13.67
CA GLN A 303 -6.14 -6.64 -14.24
C GLN A 303 -5.16 -7.74 -13.85
N LEU A 304 -3.87 -7.45 -13.79
CA LEU A 304 -2.87 -8.47 -13.47
C LEU A 304 -2.94 -8.94 -12.00
N HIS A 305 -3.45 -8.09 -11.10
CA HIS A 305 -3.62 -8.42 -9.68
C HIS A 305 -4.94 -9.16 -9.38
N LYS A 306 -5.65 -9.64 -10.42
CA LYS A 306 -6.89 -10.44 -10.34
C LYS A 306 -6.74 -11.79 -9.61
N GLY A 307 -5.51 -12.21 -9.28
CA GLY A 307 -5.20 -13.57 -8.87
C GLY A 307 -5.65 -14.02 -7.47
N SER A 308 -5.89 -13.14 -6.49
CA SER A 308 -5.85 -13.65 -5.09
C SER A 308 -6.77 -13.03 -4.02
N SER A 309 -7.63 -12.03 -4.27
CA SER A 309 -8.40 -11.47 -3.11
C SER A 309 -9.58 -10.54 -3.37
N ALA A 310 -9.81 -10.03 -4.59
CA ALA A 310 -10.88 -9.06 -4.85
C ALA A 310 -12.20 -9.72 -5.26
N ARG A 311 -12.64 -10.77 -4.53
CA ARG A 311 -14.00 -11.27 -4.70
C ARG A 311 -14.92 -10.47 -3.78
N PRO A 312 -15.89 -9.70 -4.31
CA PRO A 312 -16.86 -9.03 -3.45
C PRO A 312 -17.58 -10.07 -2.59
N VAL A 313 -17.89 -9.67 -1.35
CA VAL A 313 -18.73 -10.48 -0.47
C VAL A 313 -20.15 -10.48 -1.06
N GLY A 314 -20.58 -11.61 -1.58
CA GLY A 314 -21.84 -11.74 -2.31
C GLY A 314 -21.94 -13.10 -3.00
N ASP A 315 -23.04 -13.34 -3.71
CA ASP A 315 -23.25 -14.59 -4.44
C ASP A 315 -22.23 -14.76 -5.59
N GLY A 316 -22.18 -15.96 -6.16
CA GLY A 316 -21.27 -16.25 -7.27
C GLY A 316 -21.52 -15.36 -8.51
N ALA A 317 -22.76 -14.94 -8.74
CA ALA A 317 -23.13 -14.12 -9.88
C ALA A 317 -22.60 -12.68 -9.77
N LEU A 318 -22.63 -12.07 -8.57
CA LEU A 318 -22.03 -10.76 -8.32
C LEU A 318 -20.52 -10.82 -8.53
N GLN A 319 -19.87 -11.88 -8.06
CA GLN A 319 -18.43 -12.08 -8.25
C GLN A 319 -18.06 -12.21 -9.73
N ASP A 320 -18.84 -12.95 -10.50
CA ASP A 320 -18.62 -13.12 -11.94
C ASP A 320 -18.86 -11.81 -12.71
N ARG A 321 -19.93 -11.08 -12.40
CA ARG A 321 -20.20 -9.75 -12.98
C ARG A 321 -19.11 -8.74 -12.63
N PHE A 322 -18.60 -8.78 -11.40
CA PHE A 322 -17.50 -7.93 -10.98
C PHE A 322 -16.19 -8.29 -11.70
N ALA A 323 -15.90 -9.58 -11.85
CA ALA A 323 -14.75 -10.03 -12.63
C ALA A 323 -14.86 -9.63 -14.11
N ALA A 324 -16.06 -9.63 -14.68
CA ALA A 324 -16.33 -9.14 -16.04
C ALA A 324 -16.13 -7.62 -16.15
N LEU A 325 -16.62 -6.84 -15.17
CA LEU A 325 -16.38 -5.40 -15.09
C LEU A 325 -14.87 -5.09 -15.10
N LEU A 326 -14.08 -5.79 -14.28
CA LEU A 326 -12.63 -5.60 -14.22
C LEU A 326 -11.88 -6.01 -15.50
N ARG A 327 -12.53 -6.68 -16.46
CA ARG A 327 -11.97 -6.99 -17.78
C ARG A 327 -12.40 -5.99 -18.86
N ASN A 328 -13.31 -5.08 -18.54
CA ASN A 328 -13.85 -4.11 -19.48
C ASN A 328 -13.23 -2.73 -19.26
N ASP A 329 -12.08 -2.49 -19.88
CA ASP A 329 -11.32 -1.25 -19.72
C ASP A 329 -12.12 -0.01 -20.15
N LEU A 330 -12.90 -0.11 -21.24
CA LEU A 330 -13.74 0.98 -21.71
C LEU A 330 -14.78 1.39 -20.66
N LYS A 331 -15.39 0.40 -19.99
CA LYS A 331 -16.39 0.64 -18.96
C LYS A 331 -15.76 1.21 -17.68
N LEU A 332 -14.63 0.65 -17.24
CA LEU A 332 -13.88 1.18 -16.09
C LEU A 332 -13.45 2.62 -16.32
N ARG A 333 -12.92 2.90 -17.51
CA ARG A 333 -12.45 4.22 -17.90
C ARG A 333 -13.58 5.25 -17.92
N ARG A 334 -14.72 4.94 -18.55
CA ARG A 334 -15.92 5.79 -18.53
C ARG A 334 -16.39 6.12 -17.11
N ILE A 335 -16.33 5.14 -16.20
CA ILE A 335 -16.68 5.37 -14.81
C ILE A 335 -15.68 6.34 -14.17
N LEU A 336 -14.37 6.16 -14.37
CA LEU A 336 -13.34 7.05 -13.83
C LEU A 336 -13.45 8.47 -14.38
N GLU A 337 -13.72 8.63 -15.68
CA GLU A 337 -13.97 9.92 -16.34
C GLU A 337 -15.15 10.63 -15.67
N GLN A 338 -16.27 9.93 -15.44
CA GLN A 338 -17.42 10.51 -14.74
C GLN A 338 -17.12 10.92 -13.30
N LEU A 339 -16.42 10.06 -12.55
CA LEU A 339 -16.04 10.35 -11.16
C LEU A 339 -15.13 11.57 -11.10
N ALA A 340 -14.19 11.69 -12.04
CA ALA A 340 -13.29 12.82 -12.14
C ALA A 340 -14.03 14.12 -12.51
N TYR A 341 -14.95 14.05 -13.49
CA TYR A 341 -15.79 15.19 -13.87
C TYR A 341 -16.59 15.72 -12.68
N ARG A 342 -17.25 14.82 -11.92
CA ARG A 342 -17.97 15.22 -10.71
C ARG A 342 -17.05 15.87 -9.67
N ALA A 343 -15.91 15.26 -9.38
CA ALA A 343 -14.96 15.79 -8.42
C ALA A 343 -14.47 17.19 -8.81
N HIS A 344 -14.21 17.39 -10.11
CA HIS A 344 -13.79 18.67 -10.67
C HIS A 344 -14.91 19.73 -10.62
N SER A 345 -16.15 19.35 -10.96
CA SER A 345 -17.30 20.25 -10.93
C SER A 345 -17.66 20.74 -9.52
N GLN A 346 -17.51 19.88 -8.50
CA GLN A 346 -17.80 20.23 -7.09
C GLN A 346 -16.75 21.20 -6.52
N GLN A 347 -15.49 21.08 -6.92
CA GLN A 347 -14.44 22.04 -6.56
C GLN A 347 -14.68 23.44 -7.15
N ALA A 348 -15.18 23.52 -8.39
CA ALA A 348 -15.51 24.80 -9.01
C ALA A 348 -16.65 25.54 -8.29
N ALA A 349 -17.45 24.82 -7.49
CA ALA A 349 -18.55 25.37 -6.70
C ALA A 349 -18.14 25.87 -5.29
N GLY A 350 -16.85 25.80 -4.92
CA GLY A 350 -16.32 26.39 -3.69
C GLY A 350 -16.19 25.44 -2.50
N ASP A 351 -16.28 24.12 -2.71
CA ASP A 351 -15.99 23.12 -1.67
C ASP A 351 -14.47 22.85 -1.63
N ASP A 352 -13.83 23.04 -0.48
CA ASP A 352 -12.36 23.10 -0.30
C ASP A 352 -11.66 21.74 -0.52
N ALA A 353 -12.41 20.68 -0.84
CA ALA A 353 -11.86 19.39 -1.21
C ALA A 353 -12.74 18.72 -2.28
N ALA A 354 -12.12 18.16 -3.33
CA ALA A 354 -12.75 17.29 -4.33
C ALA A 354 -13.21 15.95 -3.69
N LEU A 355 -14.08 16.03 -2.70
CA LEU A 355 -14.60 14.90 -1.94
C LEU A 355 -15.91 14.44 -2.57
N LEU A 356 -15.84 13.29 -3.23
CA LEU A 356 -16.99 12.59 -3.78
C LEU A 356 -17.69 11.80 -2.67
N HIS A 357 -18.84 12.26 -2.20
CA HIS A 357 -19.61 11.53 -1.19
C HIS A 357 -20.05 10.15 -1.67
N ARG A 358 -19.88 9.12 -0.84
CA ARG A 358 -20.18 7.74 -1.20
C ARG A 358 -21.63 7.53 -1.62
N GLY A 359 -22.58 8.17 -0.92
CA GLY A 359 -24.01 8.06 -1.25
C GLY A 359 -24.30 8.51 -2.67
N ASP A 360 -23.73 9.66 -3.07
CA ASP A 360 -23.89 10.22 -4.41
C ASP A 360 -23.24 9.34 -5.48
N LEU A 361 -22.10 8.73 -5.15
CA LEU A 361 -21.42 7.79 -6.03
C LEU A 361 -22.21 6.50 -6.23
N LEU A 362 -22.79 5.94 -5.16
CA LEU A 362 -23.63 4.74 -5.26
C LEU A 362 -24.83 5.00 -6.19
N LEU A 363 -25.55 6.11 -5.97
CA LEU A 363 -26.69 6.49 -6.80
C LEU A 363 -26.30 6.69 -8.27
N LEU A 364 -25.16 7.36 -8.52
CA LEU A 364 -24.64 7.56 -9.87
C LEU A 364 -24.31 6.23 -10.55
N LEU A 365 -23.54 5.38 -9.87
CA LEU A 365 -23.03 4.13 -10.42
C LEU A 365 -24.13 3.08 -10.60
N GLU A 366 -25.17 3.11 -9.78
CA GLU A 366 -26.35 2.25 -9.91
C GLU A 366 -27.10 2.49 -11.23
N GLY A 367 -26.99 3.67 -11.84
CA GLY A 367 -27.65 3.96 -13.12
C GLY A 367 -27.23 3.01 -14.25
N ASP A 368 -28.18 2.70 -15.15
CA ASP A 368 -28.00 1.77 -16.27
C ASP A 368 -26.85 2.16 -17.23
N ALA A 369 -26.54 3.46 -17.31
CA ALA A 369 -25.42 3.98 -18.09
C ALA A 369 -24.05 3.53 -17.55
N TYR A 370 -23.98 3.13 -16.28
CA TYR A 370 -22.77 2.68 -15.60
C TYR A 370 -22.90 1.22 -15.18
N LEU A 371 -23.13 0.91 -13.91
CA LEU A 371 -23.10 -0.46 -13.41
C LEU A 371 -24.47 -1.14 -13.43
N GLY A 372 -25.57 -0.38 -13.39
CA GLY A 372 -26.94 -0.91 -13.44
C GLY A 372 -27.30 -1.78 -12.22
N ASP A 373 -26.52 -1.69 -11.14
CA ASP A 373 -26.63 -2.58 -9.99
C ASP A 373 -25.95 -1.98 -8.75
N ALA A 374 -26.73 -1.82 -7.67
CA ALA A 374 -26.25 -1.26 -6.41
C ALA A 374 -25.17 -2.11 -5.73
N GLY A 375 -25.28 -3.45 -5.83
CA GLY A 375 -24.29 -4.37 -5.27
C GLY A 375 -22.94 -4.27 -6.00
N LEU A 376 -22.99 -4.14 -7.33
CA LEU A 376 -21.82 -3.94 -8.16
C LEU A 376 -21.18 -2.57 -7.93
N ALA A 377 -21.99 -1.53 -7.73
CA ALA A 377 -21.53 -0.18 -7.36
C ALA A 377 -20.82 -0.17 -6.01
N ALA A 378 -21.41 -0.78 -4.99
CA ALA A 378 -20.77 -0.91 -3.67
C ALA A 378 -19.46 -1.70 -3.76
N ALA A 379 -19.48 -2.85 -4.43
CA ALA A 379 -18.28 -3.67 -4.65
C ALA A 379 -17.17 -2.92 -5.39
N PHE A 380 -17.53 -2.11 -6.38
CA PHE A 380 -16.60 -1.32 -7.17
C PHE A 380 -15.94 -0.21 -6.35
N LEU A 381 -16.73 0.54 -5.57
CA LEU A 381 -16.19 1.58 -4.71
C LEU A 381 -15.27 1.00 -3.62
N ASP A 382 -15.65 -0.14 -3.04
CA ASP A 382 -14.83 -0.85 -2.06
C ASP A 382 -13.52 -1.35 -2.69
N TYR A 383 -13.56 -1.82 -3.94
CA TYR A 383 -12.38 -2.27 -4.68
C TYR A 383 -11.42 -1.12 -5.05
N ILE A 384 -11.99 0.01 -5.51
CA ILE A 384 -11.21 1.17 -5.92
C ILE A 384 -10.40 1.71 -4.74
N ASP A 385 -11.01 1.81 -3.56
CA ASP A 385 -10.33 2.28 -2.35
C ASP A 385 -9.05 1.46 -2.09
N GLN A 386 -9.14 0.14 -2.26
CA GLN A 386 -8.10 -0.78 -1.81
C GLN A 386 -6.88 -0.86 -2.74
N ARG A 387 -7.01 -0.65 -4.06
CA ARG A 387 -5.97 -1.13 -5.00
C ARG A 387 -5.44 -0.15 -6.03
N ALA A 388 -6.10 1.00 -6.20
CA ALA A 388 -5.97 1.75 -7.44
C ALA A 388 -4.90 2.83 -7.44
N GLY A 389 -4.74 3.56 -6.34
CA GLY A 389 -4.01 4.83 -6.32
C GLY A 389 -4.56 5.88 -7.30
N LEU A 390 -5.73 5.67 -7.92
CA LEU A 390 -6.46 6.66 -8.74
C LEU A 390 -7.60 7.31 -7.96
N LEU A 391 -8.17 6.63 -6.98
CA LEU A 391 -9.21 7.13 -6.08
C LEU A 391 -8.92 6.58 -4.67
N VAL A 392 -9.17 7.40 -3.65
CA VAL A 392 -8.87 7.12 -2.25
C VAL A 392 -10.10 7.46 -1.41
N GLY A 393 -10.59 6.54 -0.58
CA GLY A 393 -11.70 6.77 0.35
C GLY A 393 -11.29 7.55 1.61
N HIS A 394 -12.22 8.31 2.18
CA HIS A 394 -12.08 9.11 3.40
C HIS A 394 -13.26 8.92 4.36
N GLY A 395 -12.95 8.85 5.67
CA GLY A 395 -13.91 8.81 6.80
C GLY A 395 -14.72 7.52 6.91
N GLY A 396 -14.99 7.01 8.12
CA GLY A 396 -15.76 5.77 8.29
C GLY A 396 -15.54 5.05 9.62
N GLY A 397 -15.54 5.79 10.73
CA GLY A 397 -15.47 5.20 12.08
C GLY A 397 -14.93 6.16 13.14
N ASP A 398 -15.80 6.55 14.08
CA ASP A 398 -15.56 7.23 15.36
C ASP A 398 -14.43 8.26 15.42
N SER A 399 -14.76 9.52 15.11
CA SER A 399 -14.31 10.63 15.94
C SER A 399 -15.08 10.57 17.26
N GLY A 400 -14.52 9.89 18.25
CA GLY A 400 -15.07 9.89 19.60
C GLY A 400 -14.96 11.27 20.23
N ASP A 401 -16.00 12.08 20.09
CA ASP A 401 -16.36 13.07 21.11
C ASP A 401 -17.39 12.41 22.03
N GLU A 402 -16.90 11.80 23.11
CA GLU A 402 -17.74 11.50 24.28
C GLU A 402 -18.11 12.83 24.95
N SER A 403 -19.19 13.44 24.50
CA SER A 403 -19.88 14.51 25.22
C SER A 403 -21.38 14.44 24.94
N GLY A 404 -22.04 13.58 25.75
CA GLY A 404 -23.42 13.70 26.23
C GLY A 404 -24.54 14.06 25.24
N GLY A 405 -25.41 13.09 24.96
CA GLY A 405 -26.73 13.34 24.39
C GLY A 405 -27.48 12.05 24.07
N ASP A 406 -28.24 11.56 25.04
CA ASP A 406 -29.26 10.52 24.84
C ASP A 406 -30.39 11.08 23.95
N SER A 407 -30.46 10.63 22.71
CA SER A 407 -31.64 10.76 21.86
C SER A 407 -31.62 9.68 20.80
N GLY A 408 -32.56 8.74 20.93
CA GLY A 408 -32.70 7.58 20.09
C GLY A 408 -33.01 7.91 18.63
N ASP A 409 -32.24 7.29 17.74
CA ASP A 409 -32.66 6.99 16.38
C ASP A 409 -31.96 5.69 15.95
N HIS A 410 -32.72 4.59 15.87
CA HIS A 410 -32.23 3.27 15.45
C HIS A 410 -32.09 3.14 13.93
N ALA A 411 -32.07 4.25 13.21
CA ALA A 411 -31.79 4.28 11.79
C ALA A 411 -30.28 4.52 11.56
N ASP A 412 -29.63 3.46 11.07
CA ASP A 412 -28.41 3.51 10.25
C ASP A 412 -27.05 3.20 10.90
N GLU A 413 -26.96 2.04 11.56
CA GLU A 413 -25.68 1.36 11.79
C GLU A 413 -24.95 0.95 10.48
N SER A 414 -25.64 0.99 9.33
CA SER A 414 -25.09 0.62 8.02
C SER A 414 -24.21 1.70 7.38
N ARG A 415 -24.49 2.99 7.66
CA ARG A 415 -23.68 4.15 7.23
C ARG A 415 -22.33 4.27 7.93
N ARG A 416 -22.15 3.65 9.11
CA ARG A 416 -20.90 3.70 9.90
C ARG A 416 -19.80 2.75 9.40
N LYS A 417 -20.01 2.06 8.26
CA LYS A 417 -19.28 0.86 7.87
C LYS A 417 -18.32 1.03 6.67
N TYR A 418 -18.41 2.15 5.96
CA TYR A 418 -17.76 2.38 4.67
C TYR A 418 -17.18 3.80 4.58
N PRO A 419 -16.22 4.04 3.65
CA PRO A 419 -15.72 5.38 3.36
C PRO A 419 -16.87 6.36 3.12
N HIS A 420 -16.90 7.50 3.81
CA HIS A 420 -17.93 8.53 3.65
C HIS A 420 -17.76 9.34 2.36
N SER A 421 -16.52 9.52 1.91
CA SER A 421 -16.19 10.22 0.66
C SER A 421 -14.97 9.63 -0.03
N TYR A 422 -14.68 10.08 -1.26
CA TYR A 422 -13.54 9.65 -2.08
C TYR A 422 -12.87 10.85 -2.74
N SER A 423 -11.57 10.78 -3.03
CA SER A 423 -10.90 11.80 -3.86
C SER A 423 -9.82 11.19 -4.75
N PHE A 424 -9.45 11.93 -5.81
CA PHE A 424 -8.27 11.60 -6.60
C PHE A 424 -7.01 12.04 -5.83
N PRO A 425 -5.99 11.17 -5.70
CA PRO A 425 -4.76 11.53 -4.99
C PRO A 425 -3.88 12.49 -5.79
N HIS A 426 -4.07 12.54 -7.12
CA HIS A 426 -3.33 13.42 -8.02
C HIS A 426 -4.30 14.29 -8.81
N ARG A 427 -4.22 15.60 -8.59
CA ARG A 427 -5.08 16.60 -9.23
C ARG A 427 -5.00 16.58 -10.75
N THR A 428 -3.81 16.38 -11.31
CA THR A 428 -3.60 16.34 -12.77
C THR A 428 -4.32 15.17 -13.44
N PHE A 429 -4.41 14.02 -12.78
CA PHE A 429 -5.19 12.88 -13.26
C PHE A 429 -6.69 13.17 -13.18
N GLN A 430 -7.16 13.83 -12.12
CA GLN A 430 -8.55 14.28 -12.00
C GLN A 430 -8.91 15.26 -13.13
N GLU A 431 -8.11 16.29 -13.36
CA GLU A 431 -8.35 17.29 -14.41
C GLU A 431 -8.35 16.65 -15.81
N TYR A 432 -7.40 15.76 -16.09
CA TYR A 432 -7.34 15.03 -17.35
C TYR A 432 -8.60 14.18 -17.58
N LEU A 433 -8.96 13.33 -16.61
CA LEU A 433 -10.12 12.44 -16.73
C LEU A 433 -11.44 13.22 -16.82
N ALA A 434 -11.56 14.34 -16.10
CA ALA A 434 -12.71 15.23 -16.19
C ALA A 434 -12.83 15.86 -17.60
N GLY A 435 -11.72 16.23 -18.22
CA GLY A 435 -11.69 16.77 -19.58
C GLY A 435 -12.00 15.75 -20.68
N CYS A 436 -11.95 14.44 -20.39
CA CYS A 436 -12.35 13.39 -21.33
C CYS A 436 -13.85 13.08 -21.30
N GLU A 437 -14.57 13.53 -20.27
CA GLU A 437 -16.04 13.36 -20.19
C GLU A 437 -16.76 14.40 -21.07
N MET A 438 -16.24 15.63 -21.09
CA MET A 438 -16.73 16.75 -21.92
C MET A 438 -16.60 16.47 -23.41
#